data_AF-A0A1V6DWR0-F1
#
_entry.id   AF-A0A1V6DWR0-F1
#
_cell.length_a   1.000
_cell.length_b   1.000
_cell.length_c   1.000
_cell.angle_alpha   90.00
_cell.angle_beta   90.00
_cell.angle_gamma   90.00
#
_symmetry.space_group_name_H-M   'P 1'
#
loop_
_entity.id
_entity.type
_entity.pdbx_description
1 polymer ?
#
loop_
_entity_poly.entity_id
_entity_poly.type
_entity_poly.pdbx_seq_one_letter_code
_entity_poly.pdbx_strand_id
1 'polypeptide(L)'
;MFDGDETELARREQQERSAIREAFRTTFFSPGPASEIVRRHLARFCCADGSTVRISPMSGTIDPLATVMAEGRREVWLAIHADAGIDPITGKPKE
;
A
#
# COMPACT_ATOMS: atom_id res chain seq x y z
N MET A 1 21.58 33.91 3.51
CA MET A 1 22.01 33.03 2.38
C MET A 1 21.69 31.55 2.65
N PHE A 2 20.91 31.21 3.69
CA PHE A 2 20.59 29.81 4.04
C PHE A 2 19.18 29.36 3.57
N ASP A 3 18.24 30.28 3.34
CA ASP A 3 16.87 29.95 2.89
C ASP A 3 16.77 29.38 1.46
N GLY A 4 17.76 29.67 0.60
CA GLY A 4 17.78 29.19 -0.78
C GLY A 4 18.07 27.69 -0.91
N ASP A 5 18.81 27.11 0.04
CA ASP A 5 19.18 25.69 0.03
C ASP A 5 18.01 24.83 0.54
N GLU A 6 17.32 25.28 1.60
CA GLU A 6 16.14 24.59 2.15
C GLU A 6 14.98 24.52 1.16
N THR A 7 14.72 25.60 0.41
CA THR A 7 13.66 25.61 -0.60
C THR A 7 13.98 24.71 -1.80
N GLU A 8 15.25 24.58 -2.19
CA GLU A 8 15.66 23.69 -3.27
C GLU A 8 15.57 22.21 -2.86
N LEU A 9 15.98 21.88 -1.63
CA LEU A 9 15.82 20.53 -1.06
C LEU A 9 14.35 20.14 -0.99
N ALA A 10 13.49 21.01 -0.44
CA ALA A 10 12.05 20.75 -0.37
C ALA A 10 11.41 20.52 -1.75
N ARG A 11 11.86 21.27 -2.77
CA ARG A 11 11.39 21.08 -4.16
C ARG A 11 11.81 19.72 -4.72
N ARG A 12 13.04 19.28 -4.44
CA ARG A 12 13.56 17.97 -4.87
C ARG A 12 12.79 16.83 -4.21
N GLU A 13 12.58 16.90 -2.89
CA GLU A 13 11.78 15.91 -2.16
C GLU A 13 10.35 15.83 -2.69
N GLN A 14 9.73 16.98 -2.95
CA GLN A 14 8.38 17.02 -3.53
C GLN A 14 8.36 16.42 -4.93
N GLN A 15 9.37 16.70 -5.76
CA GLN A 15 9.50 16.13 -7.09
C GLN A 15 9.67 14.61 -7.02
N GLU A 16 10.51 14.10 -6.13
CA GLU A 16 10.72 12.67 -5.91
C GLU A 16 9.43 11.97 -5.44
N ARG A 17 8.72 12.55 -4.45
CA ARG A 17 7.43 12.04 -3.99
C ARG A 17 6.39 11.98 -5.12
N SER A 18 6.37 13.00 -5.99
CA SER A 18 5.47 13.02 -7.14
C SER A 18 5.79 11.93 -8.16
N ALA A 19 7.09 11.68 -8.41
CA ALA A 19 7.55 10.63 -9.31
C ALA A 19 7.25 9.23 -8.75
N ILE A 20 7.47 9.00 -7.46
CA ILE A 20 7.10 7.75 -6.78
C ILE A 20 5.60 7.50 -6.93
N ARG A 21 4.77 8.52 -6.66
CA ARG A 21 3.32 8.41 -6.78
C ARG A 21 2.87 8.01 -8.19
N GLU A 22 3.44 8.66 -9.21
CA GLU A 22 3.16 8.33 -10.60
C GLU A 22 3.61 6.92 -10.97
N ALA A 23 4.77 6.48 -10.50
CA ALA A 23 5.28 5.13 -10.72
C ALA A 23 4.33 4.08 -10.12
N PHE A 24 3.92 4.23 -8.86
CA PHE A 24 2.99 3.30 -8.22
C PHE A 24 1.61 3.29 -8.89
N ARG A 25 1.08 4.46 -9.29
CA ARG A 25 -0.17 4.54 -10.07
C ARG A 25 -0.05 3.79 -11.38
N THR A 26 1.02 4.02 -12.12
CA THR A 26 1.22 3.38 -13.43
C THR A 26 1.41 1.87 -13.30
N THR A 27 2.13 1.40 -12.28
CA THR A 27 2.39 -0.04 -12.11
C THR A 27 1.16 -0.80 -11.62
N PHE A 28 0.42 -0.28 -10.63
CA PHE A 28 -0.63 -1.03 -9.96
C PHE A 28 -2.06 -0.60 -10.30
N PHE A 29 -2.25 0.64 -10.76
CA PHE A 29 -3.57 1.25 -10.96
C PHE A 29 -3.80 1.76 -12.39
N SER A 30 -2.93 1.41 -13.34
CA SER A 30 -3.18 1.68 -14.75
C SER A 30 -4.49 1.05 -15.20
N PRO A 31 -5.26 1.68 -16.10
CA PRO A 31 -6.44 1.06 -16.69
C PRO A 31 -6.08 -0.22 -17.46
N GLY A 32 -6.85 -1.28 -17.27
CA GLY A 32 -6.72 -2.51 -18.08
C GLY A 32 -6.91 -3.80 -17.29
N PRO A 33 -6.99 -4.94 -17.99
CA PRO A 33 -7.23 -6.24 -17.34
C PRO A 33 -6.03 -6.73 -16.53
N ALA A 34 -4.80 -6.45 -16.96
CA ALA A 34 -3.60 -6.95 -16.30
C ALA A 34 -3.42 -6.36 -14.88
N SER A 35 -3.57 -5.04 -14.74
CA SER A 35 -3.49 -4.35 -13.45
C SER A 35 -4.60 -4.82 -12.50
N GLU A 36 -5.82 -5.01 -13.01
CA GLU A 36 -6.94 -5.51 -12.22
C GLU A 36 -6.72 -6.95 -11.73
N ILE A 37 -6.16 -7.83 -12.56
CA ILE A 37 -5.79 -9.20 -12.16
C ILE A 37 -4.76 -9.15 -11.02
N VAL A 38 -3.70 -8.35 -11.18
CA VAL A 38 -2.65 -8.20 -10.16
C VAL A 38 -3.21 -7.62 -8.87
N ARG A 39 -3.99 -6.54 -8.94
CA ARG A 39 -4.64 -5.93 -7.77
C ARG A 39 -5.53 -6.91 -7.03
N ARG A 40 -6.34 -7.69 -7.73
CA ARG A 40 -7.22 -8.68 -7.11
C ARG A 40 -6.43 -9.79 -6.42
N HIS A 41 -5.33 -10.23 -7.03
CA HIS A 41 -4.44 -11.20 -6.42
C HIS A 41 -3.77 -10.62 -5.16
N LEU A 42 -3.23 -9.40 -5.24
CA LEU A 42 -2.61 -8.70 -4.11
C LEU A 42 -3.62 -8.45 -2.98
N ALA A 43 -4.85 -8.03 -3.28
CA ALA A 43 -5.90 -7.80 -2.28
C ALA A 43 -6.15 -9.05 -1.43
N ARG A 44 -6.20 -10.24 -2.06
CA ARG A 44 -6.37 -11.52 -1.37
C ARG A 44 -5.15 -11.88 -0.54
N PHE A 45 -3.95 -11.77 -1.13
CA PHE A 45 -2.69 -12.09 -0.44
C PHE A 45 -2.48 -11.21 0.79
N CYS A 46 -2.75 -9.91 0.65
CA CYS A 46 -2.59 -8.89 1.67
C CYS A 46 -3.77 -8.80 2.65
N CYS A 47 -4.80 -9.64 2.54
CA CYS A 47 -5.96 -9.59 3.43
C CYS A 47 -6.62 -8.20 3.47
N ALA A 48 -6.77 -7.55 2.31
CA ALA A 48 -7.29 -6.19 2.18
C ALA A 48 -8.68 -6.05 2.84
N ASP A 49 -9.61 -6.95 2.51
CA ASP A 49 -10.99 -6.92 3.01
C ASP A 49 -11.30 -8.01 4.06
N GLY A 50 -10.34 -8.89 4.35
CA GLY A 50 -10.54 -10.09 5.17
C GLY A 50 -9.82 -10.00 6.51
N SER A 51 -10.30 -10.70 7.54
CA SER A 51 -9.63 -10.73 8.85
C SER A 51 -8.20 -11.30 8.75
N THR A 52 -7.31 -10.69 9.50
CA THR A 52 -5.90 -11.06 9.71
C THR A 52 -5.72 -11.96 10.92
N VAL A 53 -6.71 -12.03 11.82
CA VAL A 53 -6.68 -12.94 12.98
C VAL A 53 -6.61 -14.38 12.47
N ARG A 54 -5.58 -15.11 12.91
CA ARG A 54 -5.38 -16.52 12.58
C ARG A 54 -5.62 -17.38 13.80
N ILE A 55 -6.34 -18.48 13.61
CA ILE A 55 -6.60 -19.47 14.64
C ILE A 55 -5.74 -20.69 14.36
N SER A 56 -5.01 -21.16 15.38
CA SER A 56 -4.21 -22.37 15.28
C SER A 56 -5.11 -23.59 15.11
N PRO A 57 -4.87 -24.46 14.11
CA PRO A 57 -5.65 -25.68 13.93
C PRO A 57 -5.39 -26.71 15.05
N MET A 58 -4.30 -26.58 15.79
CA MET A 58 -3.94 -27.50 16.87
C MET A 58 -4.63 -27.14 18.20
N SER A 59 -4.64 -25.85 18.56
CA SER A 59 -5.17 -25.39 19.85
C SER A 59 -6.56 -24.77 19.77
N GLY A 60 -7.05 -24.41 18.58
CA GLY A 60 -8.30 -23.69 18.40
C GLY A 60 -8.28 -22.25 18.94
N THR A 61 -7.13 -21.76 19.39
CA THR A 61 -6.92 -20.40 19.90
C THR A 61 -6.25 -19.51 18.86
N ILE A 62 -6.21 -18.21 19.10
CA ILE A 62 -5.44 -17.26 18.27
C ILE A 62 -3.98 -17.73 18.20
N ASP A 63 -3.44 -17.75 16.99
CA ASP A 63 -2.01 -17.86 16.70
C ASP A 63 -1.45 -16.44 16.54
N PRO A 64 -0.68 -15.93 17.52
CA PRO A 64 -0.17 -14.58 17.47
C PRO A 64 0.82 -14.35 16.31
N LEU A 65 1.68 -15.33 16.01
CA LEU A 65 2.70 -15.19 14.97
C LEU A 65 2.05 -15.18 13.59
N ALA A 66 1.12 -16.10 13.32
CA ALA A 66 0.41 -16.13 12.06
C ALA A 66 -0.46 -14.88 11.85
N THR A 67 -1.03 -14.33 12.93
CA THR A 67 -1.79 -13.08 12.90
C THR A 67 -0.91 -11.89 12.56
N VAL A 68 0.23 -11.72 13.23
CA VAL A 68 1.18 -10.63 12.94
C VAL A 68 1.70 -10.72 11.51
N MET A 69 2.00 -11.93 11.01
CA MET A 69 2.39 -12.12 9.62
C MET A 69 1.28 -11.71 8.63
N ALA A 70 0.01 -11.94 8.98
CA ALA A 70 -1.10 -11.50 8.14
C ALA A 70 -1.27 -9.97 8.16
N GLU A 71 -1.09 -9.33 9.31
CA GLU A 71 -1.08 -7.86 9.41
C GLU A 71 0.09 -7.24 8.64
N GLY A 72 1.29 -7.85 8.71
CA GLY A 72 2.43 -7.40 7.92
C GLY A 72 2.16 -7.42 6.41
N ARG A 73 1.37 -8.40 5.93
CA ARG A 73 0.93 -8.40 4.52
C ARG A 73 -0.10 -7.31 4.23
N ARG A 74 -1.02 -7.03 5.17
CA ARG A 74 -1.97 -5.91 5.02
C ARG A 74 -1.23 -4.58 4.93
N GLU A 75 -0.17 -4.39 5.70
CA GLU A 75 0.65 -3.17 5.63
C GLU A 75 1.21 -2.94 4.22
N VAL A 76 1.63 -4.00 3.52
CA VAL A 76 2.08 -3.87 2.11
C VAL A 76 0.97 -3.32 1.21
N TRP A 77 -0.28 -3.74 1.39
CA TRP A 77 -1.41 -3.19 0.64
C TRP A 77 -1.64 -1.71 0.95
N LEU A 78 -1.58 -1.34 2.23
CA LEU A 78 -1.74 0.03 2.68
C LEU A 78 -0.62 0.94 2.15
N ALA A 79 0.64 0.47 2.17
CA ALA A 79 1.79 1.18 1.63
C ALA A 79 1.65 1.44 0.12
N ILE A 80 1.30 0.42 -0.68
CA ILE A 80 1.06 0.59 -2.12
C ILE A 80 -0.01 1.66 -2.40
N HIS A 81 -1.10 1.66 -1.62
CA HIS A 81 -2.17 2.65 -1.77
C HIS A 81 -1.74 4.05 -1.32
N ALA A 82 -1.00 4.15 -0.22
CA ALA A 82 -0.45 5.42 0.26
C ALA A 82 0.51 6.05 -0.76
N ASP A 83 1.44 5.28 -1.30
CA ASP A 83 2.40 5.73 -2.30
C ASP A 83 1.69 6.12 -3.60
N ALA A 84 0.71 5.34 -4.04
CA ALA A 84 -0.13 5.70 -5.18
C ALA A 84 -1.06 6.90 -4.92
N GLY A 85 -1.20 7.36 -3.67
CA GLY A 85 -2.16 8.40 -3.31
C GLY A 85 -3.60 8.00 -3.60
N ILE A 86 -3.94 6.74 -3.30
CA ILE A 86 -5.26 6.13 -3.49
C ILE A 86 -5.77 5.65 -2.14
N ASP A 87 -7.05 5.83 -1.88
CA ASP A 87 -7.71 5.32 -0.69
C ASP A 87 -7.86 3.79 -0.78
N PRO A 88 -7.37 3.02 0.20
CA PRO A 88 -7.38 1.56 0.16
C PRO A 88 -8.77 0.94 0.34
N ILE A 89 -9.77 1.70 0.80
CA ILE A 89 -11.15 1.28 1.00
C ILE A 89 -12.00 1.64 -0.22
N THR A 90 -11.91 2.88 -0.68
CA THR A 90 -12.76 3.38 -1.78
C THR A 90 -12.14 3.17 -3.16
N GLY A 91 -10.82 2.96 -3.23
CA GLY A 91 -10.07 2.87 -4.49
C GLY A 91 -9.97 4.18 -5.26
N LYS A 92 -10.42 5.30 -4.68
CA LYS A 92 -10.37 6.64 -5.29
C LYS A 92 -9.09 7.38 -4.92
N PRO A 93 -8.62 8.35 -5.73
CA PRO A 93 -7.54 9.23 -5.30
C PRO A 93 -7.86 9.89 -3.95
N LYS A 94 -6.87 9.98 -3.05
CA LYS A 94 -7.00 10.80 -1.84
C LYS A 94 -7.00 12.27 -2.25
N GLU A 95 -8.01 13.01 -1.80
CA GLU A 95 -8.10 14.48 -1.94
C GLU A 95 -6.92 15.18 -1.25
#